data_AF-A0A212FHY7-F1
#
_entry.id   AF-A0A212FHY7-F1
#
_cell.length_a   1.000
_cell.length_b   1.000
_cell.length_c   1.000
_cell.angle_alpha   90.00
_cell.angle_beta   90.00
_cell.angle_gamma   90.00
#
_symmetry.space_group_name_H-M   'P 1'
#
loop_
_entity.id
_entity.type
_entity.pdbx_description
1 polymer ?
#
loop_
_entity_poly.entity_id
_entity_poly.type
_entity_poly.pdbx_seq_one_letter_code
_entity_poly.pdbx_strand_id
1 'polypeptide(L)'
;DYAGFDDTEPTSRSGGKGLVIRRLKEHHHYQRLVMIGDGATDAEASPPADAFIGFGGNVVREEVKKKASWYVTDFQELITSLAIQTK
;
A
#
# COMPACT_ATOMS: atom_id res chain seq x y z
N ASP A 1 9.47 15.85 -21.70
CA ASP A 1 9.62 14.46 -22.15
C ASP A 1 9.66 13.50 -21.00
N TYR A 2 9.06 12.33 -21.17
CA TYR A 2 9.11 11.23 -20.22
C TYR A 2 10.50 10.56 -20.30
N ALA A 3 11.24 10.52 -19.19
CA ALA A 3 12.63 10.05 -19.15
C ALA A 3 12.80 8.53 -18.94
N GLY A 4 11.70 7.76 -18.89
CA GLY A 4 11.75 6.34 -18.55
C GLY A 4 11.63 6.08 -17.04
N PHE A 5 11.76 4.80 -16.68
CA PHE A 5 11.86 4.34 -15.29
C PHE A 5 13.31 3.98 -14.97
N ASP A 6 13.70 4.10 -13.70
CA ASP A 6 14.92 3.49 -13.21
C ASP A 6 14.69 1.99 -13.00
N ASP A 7 15.15 1.16 -13.95
CA ASP A 7 14.99 -0.29 -13.89
C ASP A 7 15.78 -0.94 -12.74
N THR A 8 16.69 -0.20 -12.09
CA THR A 8 17.44 -0.69 -10.93
C THR A 8 16.61 -0.62 -9.65
N GLU A 9 15.64 0.30 -9.57
CA GLU A 9 14.78 0.44 -8.41
C GLU A 9 13.86 -0.78 -8.26
N PRO A 10 13.82 -1.44 -7.09
CA PRO A 10 12.95 -2.58 -6.87
C PRO A 10 11.50 -2.34 -7.28
N THR A 11 10.98 -1.14 -7.04
CA THR A 11 9.58 -0.76 -7.29
C THR A 11 9.21 -0.59 -8.76
N SER A 12 10.17 -0.60 -9.69
CA SER A 12 9.90 -0.52 -11.13
C SER A 12 9.30 -1.80 -11.73
N ARG A 13 9.36 -2.92 -10.98
CA ARG A 13 8.90 -4.25 -11.40
C ARG A 13 7.81 -4.82 -10.47
N SER A 14 7.03 -5.75 -11.00
CA SER A 14 6.07 -6.53 -10.21
C SER A 14 6.74 -7.23 -9.04
N GLY A 15 6.08 -7.26 -7.89
CA GLY A 15 6.66 -7.74 -6.62
C GLY A 15 7.66 -6.80 -5.95
N GLY A 16 8.05 -5.70 -6.61
CA GLY A 16 8.99 -4.70 -6.11
C GLY A 16 8.61 -4.07 -4.78
N LYS A 17 7.34 -3.66 -4.65
CA LYS A 17 6.79 -3.08 -3.42
C LYS A 17 6.87 -4.05 -2.26
N GLY A 18 6.53 -5.32 -2.48
CA GLY A 18 6.69 -6.38 -1.48
C GLY A 18 8.14 -6.57 -1.03
N LEU A 19 9.11 -6.51 -1.95
CA LEU A 19 10.54 -6.57 -1.60
C LEU A 19 10.97 -5.39 -0.72
N VAL A 20 10.51 -4.17 -1.01
CA VAL A 20 10.80 -2.99 -0.18
C VAL A 20 10.20 -3.15 1.21
N ILE A 21 8.95 -3.60 1.32
CA ILE A 21 8.29 -3.84 2.60
C ILE A 21 9.06 -4.87 3.43
N ARG A 22 9.52 -5.97 2.80
CA ARG A 22 10.35 -6.97 3.45
C ARG A 22 11.64 -6.35 4.02
N ARG A 23 12.36 -5.57 3.21
CA ARG A 23 13.57 -4.86 3.65
C ARG A 23 13.29 -3.92 4.82
N LEU A 24 12.17 -3.18 4.79
CA LEU A 24 11.78 -2.28 5.89
C LEU A 24 11.53 -3.06 7.19
N LYS A 25 10.82 -4.20 7.13
CA LYS A 25 10.59 -5.06 8.30
C LYS A 25 11.89 -5.66 8.83
N GLU A 26 12.80 -6.08 7.95
CA GLU A 26 14.12 -6.64 8.33
C GLU A 26 15.04 -5.57 8.94
N HIS A 27 15.09 -4.36 8.36
CA HIS A 27 16.02 -3.31 8.78
C HIS A 27 15.55 -2.53 10.01
N HIS A 28 14.24 -2.30 10.14
CA HIS A 28 13.67 -1.47 11.22
C HIS A 28 12.88 -2.27 12.24
N HIS A 29 12.75 -3.59 12.07
CA HIS A 29 12.01 -4.48 12.96
C HIS A 29 10.56 -4.05 13.18
N TYR A 30 9.93 -3.44 12.17
CA TYR A 30 8.52 -3.06 12.23
C TYR A 30 7.65 -4.30 12.43
N GLN A 31 6.90 -4.31 13.54
CA GLN A 31 5.95 -5.37 13.85
C GLN A 31 4.63 -5.22 13.08
N ARG A 32 4.30 -3.99 12.66
CA ARG A 32 3.08 -3.65 11.93
C ARG A 32 3.43 -2.67 10.82
N LEU A 33 3.31 -3.12 9.58
CA LEU A 33 3.51 -2.30 8.39
C LEU A 33 2.29 -2.44 7.48
N VAL A 34 1.62 -1.31 7.23
CA VAL A 34 0.40 -1.24 6.41
C VAL A 34 0.75 -0.63 5.05
N MET A 35 0.35 -1.31 3.98
CA MET A 35 0.44 -0.80 2.62
C MET A 35 -0.82 -0.01 2.26
N ILE A 36 -0.69 1.17 1.66
CA ILE A 36 -1.83 1.96 1.17
C ILE A 36 -1.60 2.28 -0.32
N GLY A 37 -2.57 1.97 -1.17
CA GLY A 37 -2.44 2.24 -2.61
C GLY A 37 -3.68 1.87 -3.44
N ASP A 38 -3.71 2.32 -4.69
CA ASP A 38 -4.84 2.15 -5.61
C ASP A 38 -4.66 0.98 -6.59
N GLY A 39 -3.45 0.45 -6.72
CA GLY A 39 -3.07 -0.48 -7.77
C GLY A 39 -3.00 -1.95 -7.33
N ALA A 40 -2.99 -2.83 -8.32
CA ALA A 40 -2.80 -4.27 -8.09
C ALA A 40 -1.44 -4.59 -7.46
N THR A 41 -0.38 -3.84 -7.84
CA THR A 41 0.97 -4.04 -7.28
C THR A 41 1.06 -3.61 -5.81
N ASP A 42 0.17 -2.72 -5.35
CA ASP A 42 0.03 -2.37 -3.93
C ASP A 42 -0.64 -3.51 -3.16
N ALA A 43 -1.72 -4.06 -3.71
CA ALA A 43 -2.42 -5.21 -3.13
C ALA A 43 -1.51 -6.45 -3.03
N GLU A 44 -0.69 -6.70 -4.04
CA GLU A 44 0.29 -7.80 -4.06
C GLU A 44 1.39 -7.67 -3.00
N ALA A 45 1.60 -6.48 -2.45
CA ALA A 45 2.60 -6.27 -1.40
C ALA A 45 2.13 -6.74 0.00
N SER A 46 0.92 -7.30 0.10
CA SER A 46 0.32 -7.84 1.33
C SER A 46 -0.10 -9.30 1.12
N PRO A 47 0.69 -10.30 1.57
CA PRO A 47 1.97 -10.19 2.30
C PRO A 47 3.14 -9.72 1.42
N PRO A 48 4.24 -9.15 1.99
CA PRO A 48 4.67 -9.17 3.41
C PRO A 48 4.18 -8.02 4.30
N ALA A 49 3.43 -7.06 3.77
CA ALA A 49 2.69 -6.12 4.60
C ALA A 49 1.73 -6.88 5.52
N ASP A 50 1.45 -6.33 6.69
CA ASP A 50 0.53 -6.93 7.66
C ASP A 50 -0.93 -6.61 7.32
N ALA A 51 -1.17 -5.54 6.56
CA ALA A 51 -2.46 -5.21 5.99
C ALA A 51 -2.29 -4.36 4.72
N PHE A 52 -3.33 -4.40 3.87
CA PHE A 52 -3.46 -3.52 2.71
C PHE A 52 -4.74 -2.69 2.80
N ILE A 53 -4.58 -1.37 2.72
CA ILE A 53 -5.68 -0.42 2.58
C ILE A 53 -5.75 0.03 1.12
N GLY A 54 -6.82 -0.32 0.43
CA GLY A 54 -7.06 0.12 -0.93
C GLY A 54 -7.56 1.56 -0.96
N PHE A 55 -7.01 2.37 -1.86
CA PHE A 55 -7.40 3.76 -2.05
C PHE A 55 -8.11 3.95 -3.40
N GLY A 56 -9.30 4.52 -3.38
CA GLY A 56 -10.13 4.74 -4.56
C GLY A 56 -10.48 6.20 -4.86
N GLY A 57 -9.83 7.17 -4.22
CA GLY A 57 -10.24 8.58 -4.32
C GLY A 57 -10.15 9.19 -5.71
N ASN A 58 -9.29 8.64 -6.57
CA ASN A 58 -9.20 9.06 -7.97
C ASN A 58 -10.02 8.13 -8.89
N VAL A 59 -9.79 6.82 -8.78
CA VAL A 59 -10.46 5.80 -9.58
C VAL A 59 -10.69 4.56 -8.72
N VAL A 60 -11.93 4.06 -8.71
CA VAL A 60 -12.26 2.80 -8.05
C VAL A 60 -11.93 1.64 -8.99
N ARG A 61 -11.01 0.77 -8.55
CA ARG A 61 -10.66 -0.48 -9.23
C ARG A 61 -11.23 -1.65 -8.44
N GLU A 62 -12.28 -2.29 -8.95
CA GLU A 62 -13.00 -3.36 -8.23
C GLU A 62 -12.09 -4.51 -7.80
N GLU A 63 -11.13 -4.92 -8.64
CA GLU A 63 -10.18 -5.98 -8.30
C GLU A 63 -9.24 -5.60 -7.14
N VAL A 64 -8.94 -4.31 -6.97
CA VAL A 64 -8.14 -3.82 -5.84
C VAL A 64 -9.01 -3.72 -4.60
N LYS A 65 -10.24 -3.23 -4.75
CA LYS A 65 -11.22 -3.15 -3.66
C LYS A 65 -11.51 -4.50 -3.03
N LYS A 66 -11.70 -5.55 -3.84
CA LYS A 66 -11.92 -6.93 -3.38
C LYS A 66 -10.73 -7.52 -2.60
N LYS A 67 -9.51 -7.06 -2.88
CA LYS A 67 -8.28 -7.55 -2.24
C LYS A 67 -7.90 -6.76 -0.99
N ALA A 68 -8.52 -5.60 -0.76
CA ALA A 68 -8.19 -4.72 0.35
C ALA A 68 -8.80 -5.23 1.67
N SER A 69 -8.01 -5.19 2.74
CA SER A 69 -8.51 -5.44 4.10
C SER A 69 -9.45 -4.32 4.55
N TRP A 70 -9.19 -3.10 4.09
CA TRP A 70 -10.04 -1.94 4.22
C TRP A 70 -9.92 -1.09 2.95
N TYR A 71 -11.02 -0.53 2.47
CA TYR A 71 -11.03 0.33 1.30
C TYR A 71 -11.59 1.70 1.66
N VAL A 72 -10.90 2.75 1.26
CA VAL A 72 -11.33 4.14 1.46
C VAL A 72 -11.29 4.90 0.14
N THR A 73 -12.11 5.93 0.05
CA THR A 73 -12.17 6.83 -1.11
C THR A 73 -11.75 8.25 -0.75
N ASP A 74 -11.65 8.57 0.53
CA ASP A 74 -11.14 9.85 1.02
C ASP A 74 -10.11 9.62 2.14
N PHE A 75 -8.99 10.35 2.12
CA PHE A 75 -8.00 10.29 3.20
C PHE A 75 -8.57 10.75 4.54
N GLN A 76 -9.63 11.56 4.55
CA GLN A 76 -10.32 11.97 5.75
C GLN A 76 -10.93 10.77 6.51
N GLU A 77 -11.28 9.68 5.83
CA GLU A 77 -11.73 8.44 6.47
C GLU A 77 -10.61 7.85 7.36
N LEU A 78 -9.37 7.84 6.85
CA LEU A 78 -8.19 7.39 7.60
C LEU A 78 -7.91 8.31 8.79
N ILE A 79 -7.87 9.62 8.57
CA ILE A 79 -7.60 10.61 9.61
C ILE A 79 -8.62 10.51 10.75
N THR A 80 -9.91 10.39 10.39
CA THR A 80 -11.00 10.27 11.36
C THR A 80 -10.86 8.98 12.19
N SER A 81 -10.48 7.86 11.54
CA SER A 81 -10.28 6.58 12.25
C SER A 81 -9.13 6.61 13.28
N LEU A 82 -8.09 7.43 13.03
CA LEU A 82 -6.99 7.60 13.97
C LEU A 82 -7.42 8.40 15.20
N ALA A 83 -8.23 9.44 15.01
CA ALA A 83 -8.72 10.29 16.10
C ALA A 83 -9.67 9.55 17.06
N ILE A 84 -10.43 8.57 16.54
CA ILE A 84 -11.34 7.73 17.35
C ILE A 84 -10.55 6.80 18.28
N GLN A 85 -9.36 6.34 17.89
CA GLN A 85 -8.53 5.42 18.69
C GLN A 85 -7.79 6.11 19.84
N THR A 86 -7.73 7.44 19.86
CA THR A 86 -7.06 8.23 20.92
C THR A 86 -7.96 8.59 22.11
N LYS A 87 -9.16 8.01 22.22
CA LYS A 87 -10.03 8.09 23.39
C LYS A 87 -10.11 6.76 24.10
#